data_AF-A0A8T7AVG8-F1
#
_entry.id   AF-A0A8T7AVG8-F1
#
_cell.length_a   1.000
_cell.length_b   1.000
_cell.length_c   1.000
_cell.angle_alpha   90.00
_cell.angle_beta   90.00
_cell.angle_gamma   90.00
#
_symmetry.space_group_name_H-M   'P 1'
#
loop_
_entity.id
_entity.type
_entity.pdbx_description
1 polymer ?
#
loop_
_entity_poly.entity_id
_entity_poly.type
_entity_poly.pdbx_seq_one_letter_code
_entity_poly.pdbx_strand_id
1 'polypeptide(L)'
;MRWLPILLLLVSSNAALALPAHAPVPGGVAIIEVPEMAGAAPRATYRDRRVMVLPGDDQYRAIVGLPLSTKPGEHKLQLKGTDGSRAVISFTVTDKAYAEQRLTITNKRKVNPYAEDMDQIRADRKRINAALESWSEPGSVQLEMIRPVDGIESSPFGLRRFYNDEPRNPHSGLDIAADTG
;
A
#
# COMPACT_ATOMS: atom_id res chain seq x y z
N MET A 1 20.78 60.06 -8.01
CA MET A 1 20.63 58.60 -8.15
C MET A 1 19.38 58.14 -7.43
N ARG A 2 18.39 57.59 -8.14
CA ARG A 2 17.19 56.98 -7.54
C ARG A 2 17.46 55.49 -7.36
N TRP A 3 17.44 55.02 -6.13
CA TRP A 3 17.56 53.59 -5.79
C TRP A 3 16.19 52.93 -5.96
N LEU A 4 16.10 51.92 -6.82
CA LEU A 4 14.89 51.12 -6.99
C LEU A 4 15.04 49.86 -6.11
N PRO A 5 14.16 49.61 -5.12
CA PRO A 5 14.25 48.40 -4.32
C PRO A 5 13.79 47.20 -5.16
N ILE A 6 14.67 46.20 -5.29
CA ILE A 6 14.36 44.90 -5.89
C ILE A 6 13.54 44.11 -4.86
N LEU A 7 12.27 43.91 -5.15
CA LEU A 7 11.38 43.05 -4.38
C LEU A 7 11.71 41.59 -4.72
N LEU A 8 12.39 40.89 -3.81
CA LEU A 8 12.70 39.47 -3.94
C LEU A 8 11.43 38.65 -3.65
N LEU A 9 10.73 38.20 -4.69
CA LEU A 9 9.63 37.25 -4.58
C LEU A 9 10.20 35.86 -4.24
N LEU A 10 10.08 35.47 -2.98
CA LEU A 10 10.25 34.08 -2.55
C LEU A 10 9.09 33.26 -3.09
N VAL A 11 9.30 32.57 -4.21
CA VAL A 11 8.37 31.56 -4.71
C VAL A 11 8.59 30.30 -3.86
N SER A 12 7.72 30.09 -2.88
CA SER A 12 7.66 28.83 -2.15
C SER A 12 7.07 27.77 -3.08
N SER A 13 7.92 26.89 -3.62
CA SER A 13 7.46 25.71 -4.35
C SER A 13 6.81 24.74 -3.36
N ASN A 14 5.48 24.80 -3.23
CA ASN A 14 4.73 23.70 -2.62
C ASN A 14 4.82 22.51 -3.59
N ALA A 15 5.74 21.60 -3.33
CA ALA A 15 5.73 20.29 -3.97
C ALA A 15 4.47 19.56 -3.47
N ALA A 16 3.44 19.49 -4.31
CA ALA A 16 2.29 18.65 -4.05
C ALA A 16 2.78 17.20 -3.94
N LEU A 17 2.48 16.54 -2.82
CA LEU A 17 2.76 15.11 -2.68
C LEU A 17 1.89 14.36 -3.68
N ALA A 18 2.49 13.80 -4.73
CA ALA A 18 1.78 12.94 -5.65
C ALA A 18 1.30 11.69 -4.88
N LEU A 19 -0.02 11.53 -4.82
CA LEU A 19 -0.66 10.39 -4.17
C LEU A 19 -0.63 9.17 -5.10
N PRO A 20 -0.69 7.94 -4.54
CA PRO A 20 -0.92 6.76 -5.36
C PRO A 20 -2.28 6.87 -6.07
N ALA A 21 -2.49 6.04 -7.10
CA ALA A 21 -3.79 5.96 -7.74
C ALA A 21 -4.86 5.46 -6.74
N HIS A 22 -5.99 6.18 -6.66
CA HIS A 22 -7.17 5.70 -5.94
C HIS A 22 -7.79 4.54 -6.71
N ALA A 23 -7.61 3.32 -6.20
CA ALA A 23 -8.08 2.08 -6.78
C ALA A 23 -8.66 1.17 -5.68
N PRO A 24 -9.94 1.38 -5.28
CA PRO A 24 -10.57 0.66 -4.19
C PRO A 24 -11.02 -0.74 -4.65
N VAL A 25 -10.05 -1.61 -4.90
CA VAL A 25 -10.23 -2.99 -5.36
C VAL A 25 -9.41 -3.93 -4.47
N PRO A 26 -9.67 -5.25 -4.44
CA PRO A 26 -8.80 -6.19 -3.73
C PRO A 26 -7.37 -6.08 -4.22
N GLY A 27 -6.41 -5.78 -3.33
CA GLY A 27 -5.01 -5.55 -3.69
C GLY A 27 -4.66 -4.10 -4.06
N GLY A 28 -5.64 -3.19 -4.12
CA GLY A 28 -5.43 -1.78 -4.44
C GLY A 28 -5.25 -0.88 -3.21
N VAL A 29 -5.36 0.43 -3.45
CA VAL A 29 -5.26 1.48 -2.42
C VAL A 29 -6.51 2.35 -2.50
N ALA A 30 -7.21 2.50 -1.38
CA ALA A 30 -8.29 3.47 -1.26
C ALA A 30 -7.78 4.74 -0.58
N ILE A 31 -7.95 5.88 -1.25
CA ILE A 31 -7.70 7.21 -0.70
C ILE A 31 -9.03 7.75 -0.20
N ILE A 32 -9.13 7.97 1.11
CA ILE A 32 -10.36 8.39 1.78
C ILE A 32 -10.13 9.77 2.38
N GLU A 33 -10.99 10.72 2.04
CA GLU A 33 -11.00 12.03 2.68
C GLU A 33 -11.45 11.91 4.13
N VAL A 34 -10.72 12.55 5.03
CA VAL A 34 -10.93 12.48 6.46
C VAL A 34 -11.42 13.85 6.93
N PRO A 35 -12.61 13.93 7.56
CA PRO A 35 -13.14 15.19 8.04
C PRO A 35 -12.22 15.76 9.11
N GLU A 36 -12.27 17.08 9.29
CA GLU A 36 -11.53 17.73 10.36
C GLU A 36 -12.00 17.17 11.73
N MET A 37 -11.04 16.70 12.52
CA MET A 37 -11.29 16.14 13.85
C MET A 37 -10.32 16.76 14.84
N ALA A 38 -10.84 17.60 15.74
CA ALA A 38 -10.06 18.21 16.82
C ALA A 38 -8.81 18.99 16.36
N GLY A 39 -8.85 19.59 15.17
CA GLY A 39 -7.78 20.44 14.63
C GLY A 39 -6.44 19.74 14.33
N ALA A 40 -6.41 18.39 14.32
CA ALA A 40 -5.21 17.60 14.08
C ALA A 40 -5.50 16.32 13.28
N ALA A 41 -4.46 15.64 12.80
CA ALA A 41 -4.61 14.35 12.11
C ALA A 41 -5.21 13.30 13.08
N PRO A 42 -6.38 12.71 12.79
CA PRO A 42 -6.92 11.63 13.61
C PRO A 42 -6.14 10.34 13.38
N ARG A 43 -6.20 9.44 14.36
CA ARG A 43 -5.74 8.06 14.16
C ARG A 43 -6.78 7.29 13.36
N ALA A 44 -6.38 6.79 12.20
CA ALA A 44 -7.22 5.93 11.36
C ALA A 44 -6.85 4.45 11.51
N THR A 45 -7.85 3.57 11.50
CA THR A 45 -7.68 2.11 11.50
C THR A 45 -8.66 1.42 10.56
N TYR A 46 -8.18 0.43 9.81
CA TYR A 46 -8.96 -0.44 8.93
C TYR A 46 -8.65 -1.90 9.27
N ARG A 47 -9.68 -2.70 9.58
CA ARG A 47 -9.55 -4.11 10.03
C ARG A 47 -8.50 -4.27 11.15
N ASP A 48 -8.59 -3.39 12.16
CA ASP A 48 -7.71 -3.32 13.33
C ASP A 48 -6.22 -3.03 13.04
N ARG A 49 -5.89 -2.64 11.80
CA ARG A 49 -4.56 -2.19 11.39
C ARG A 49 -4.53 -0.67 11.23
N ARG A 50 -3.43 -0.05 11.65
CA ARG A 50 -3.22 1.40 11.54
C ARG A 50 -3.12 1.79 10.07
N VAL A 51 -3.73 2.93 9.73
CA VAL A 51 -3.77 3.51 8.39
C VAL A 51 -2.99 4.81 8.39
N MET A 52 -2.27 5.06 7.30
CA MET A 52 -1.50 6.30 7.12
C MET A 52 -2.48 7.45 6.86
N VAL A 53 -2.33 8.55 7.60
CA VAL A 53 -3.11 9.77 7.42
C VAL A 53 -2.14 10.90 7.10
N LEU A 54 -2.33 11.54 5.95
CA LEU A 54 -1.48 12.64 5.47
C LEU A 54 -2.30 13.91 5.33
N PRO A 55 -1.70 15.10 5.53
CA PRO A 55 -2.36 16.35 5.16
C PRO A 55 -2.62 16.36 3.65
N GLY A 56 -3.82 16.78 3.24
CA GLY A 56 -4.16 17.14 1.86
C GLY A 56 -4.32 18.65 1.72
N ASP A 57 -4.79 19.10 0.55
CA ASP A 57 -4.95 20.53 0.25
C ASP A 57 -5.98 21.21 1.18
N ASP A 58 -7.15 20.57 1.36
CA ASP A 58 -8.24 21.09 2.20
C ASP A 58 -8.51 20.25 3.46
N GLN A 59 -8.19 18.96 3.42
CA GLN A 59 -8.49 18.01 4.50
C GLN A 59 -7.50 16.85 4.51
N TYR A 60 -7.42 16.15 5.64
CA TYR A 60 -6.58 14.96 5.76
C TYR A 60 -7.05 13.86 4.82
N ARG A 61 -6.12 13.02 4.37
CA ARG A 61 -6.39 11.86 3.51
C ARG A 61 -5.84 10.61 4.16
N ALA A 62 -6.68 9.60 4.32
CA ALA A 62 -6.29 8.27 4.76
C ALA A 62 -5.92 7.39 3.56
N ILE A 63 -4.72 6.82 3.58
CA ILE A 63 -4.19 5.93 2.53
C ILE A 63 -4.36 4.49 2.99
N VAL A 64 -5.44 3.84 2.54
CA VAL A 64 -5.85 2.50 2.99
C VAL A 64 -5.35 1.46 2.00
N GLY A 65 -4.39 0.64 2.42
CA GLY A 65 -4.02 -0.57 1.67
C GLY A 65 -5.09 -1.65 1.79
N LEU A 66 -5.54 -2.19 0.66
CA LEU A 66 -6.54 -3.25 0.61
C LEU A 66 -5.86 -4.58 0.29
N PRO A 67 -5.87 -5.59 1.19
CA PRO A 67 -5.33 -6.91 0.89
C PRO A 67 -5.95 -7.52 -0.38
N LEU A 68 -5.21 -8.36 -1.12
CA LEU A 68 -5.72 -9.10 -2.28
C LEU A 68 -6.90 -10.02 -1.93
N SER A 69 -7.03 -10.42 -0.66
CA SER A 69 -8.15 -11.21 -0.13
C SER A 69 -9.36 -10.37 0.31
N THR A 70 -9.33 -9.05 0.11
CA THR A 70 -10.45 -8.17 0.45
C THR A 70 -11.66 -8.55 -0.39
N LYS A 71 -12.83 -8.66 0.25
CA LYS A 71 -14.08 -8.94 -0.47
C LYS A 71 -14.64 -7.63 -1.04
N PRO A 72 -15.14 -7.61 -2.28
CA PRO A 72 -15.93 -6.49 -2.78
C PRO A 72 -17.15 -6.21 -1.87
N GLY A 73 -17.57 -4.95 -1.79
CA GLY A 73 -18.67 -4.50 -0.95
C GLY A 73 -18.32 -3.27 -0.11
N GLU A 74 -19.18 -2.97 0.87
CA GLU A 74 -18.98 -1.85 1.78
C GLU A 74 -17.94 -2.19 2.87
N HIS A 75 -17.04 -1.24 3.13
CA HIS A 75 -15.99 -1.29 4.14
C HIS A 75 -16.03 -0.04 5.00
N LYS A 76 -15.42 -0.13 6.19
CA LYS A 76 -15.45 0.94 7.20
C LYS A 76 -14.05 1.31 7.67
N LEU A 77 -13.72 2.59 7.56
CA LEU A 77 -12.55 3.20 8.18
C LEU A 77 -12.95 3.79 9.53
N GLN A 78 -12.26 3.40 10.60
CA GLN A 78 -12.51 3.93 11.94
C GLN A 78 -11.52 5.05 12.23
N LEU A 79 -12.02 6.16 12.76
CA LEU A 79 -11.24 7.35 13.12
C LEU A 79 -11.34 7.62 14.62
N LYS A 80 -10.23 8.05 15.21
CA LYS A 80 -10.15 8.53 16.59
C LYS A 80 -9.37 9.84 16.65
N GLY A 81 -10.04 10.92 17.03
CA GLY A 81 -9.43 12.23 17.26
C GLY A 81 -8.54 12.26 18.50
N THR A 82 -7.73 13.32 18.61
CA THR A 82 -6.83 13.56 19.75
C THR A 82 -7.60 13.89 21.04
N ASP A 83 -8.78 14.50 20.90
CA ASP A 83 -9.74 14.80 21.97
C ASP A 83 -10.60 13.59 22.39
N GLY A 84 -10.40 12.43 21.76
CA GLY A 84 -11.17 11.21 22.00
C GLY A 84 -12.45 11.07 21.18
N SER A 85 -12.79 12.05 20.34
CA SER A 85 -13.87 11.95 19.36
C SER A 85 -13.67 10.74 18.43
N ARG A 86 -14.78 10.19 17.93
CA ARG A 86 -14.75 9.02 17.04
C ARG A 86 -15.66 9.26 15.85
N ALA A 87 -15.21 8.80 14.69
CA ALA A 87 -15.99 8.79 13.47
C ALA A 87 -15.77 7.50 12.70
N VAL A 88 -16.71 7.16 11.82
CA VAL A 88 -16.60 6.01 10.92
C VAL A 88 -16.95 6.50 9.52
N ILE A 89 -16.08 6.19 8.55
CA ILE A 89 -16.31 6.49 7.14
C ILE A 89 -16.54 5.19 6.40
N SER A 90 -17.68 5.08 5.73
CA SER A 90 -17.95 3.97 4.81
C SER A 90 -17.34 4.25 3.44
N PHE A 91 -16.78 3.22 2.81
CA PHE A 91 -16.29 3.28 1.44
C PHE A 91 -16.55 1.94 0.73
N THR A 92 -16.66 1.98 -0.59
CA THR A 92 -16.96 0.78 -1.40
C THR A 92 -15.69 0.24 -2.02
N VAL A 93 -15.49 -1.08 -1.89
CA VAL A 93 -14.48 -1.83 -2.64
C VAL A 93 -15.18 -2.54 -3.80
N THR A 94 -14.75 -2.28 -5.03
CA THR A 94 -15.29 -2.94 -6.23
C THR A 94 -14.47 -4.17 -6.59
N ASP A 95 -15.05 -5.07 -7.38
CA ASP A 95 -14.33 -6.25 -7.85
C ASP A 95 -13.26 -5.90 -8.88
N LYS A 96 -12.22 -6.76 -8.98
CA LYS A 96 -11.19 -6.67 -10.01
C LYS A 96 -10.79 -8.06 -10.47
N ALA A 97 -10.94 -8.28 -11.76
CA ALA A 97 -10.42 -9.48 -12.41
C ALA A 97 -8.89 -9.43 -12.46
N TYR A 98 -8.26 -10.51 -11.97
CA TYR A 98 -6.83 -10.75 -12.07
C TYR A 98 -6.57 -11.90 -13.03
N ALA A 99 -5.60 -11.74 -13.92
CA ALA A 99 -5.19 -12.79 -14.84
C ALA A 99 -4.71 -14.04 -14.08
N GLU A 100 -4.87 -15.20 -14.70
CA GLU A 100 -4.45 -16.49 -14.15
C GLU A 100 -3.19 -16.99 -14.87
N GLN A 101 -2.33 -17.67 -14.12
CA GLN A 101 -1.17 -18.39 -14.63
C GLN A 101 -1.14 -19.79 -14.05
N ARG A 102 -1.05 -20.79 -14.93
CA ARG A 102 -0.92 -22.20 -14.58
C ARG A 102 0.49 -22.67 -14.89
N LEU A 103 1.21 -23.16 -13.88
CA LEU A 103 2.57 -23.68 -14.01
C LEU A 103 2.63 -25.14 -13.55
N THR A 104 3.30 -25.97 -14.35
CA THR A 104 3.67 -27.32 -13.93
C THR A 104 5.04 -27.27 -13.27
N ILE A 105 5.08 -27.52 -11.96
CA ILE A 105 6.32 -27.50 -11.18
C ILE A 105 6.76 -28.93 -10.93
N THR A 106 7.85 -29.33 -11.58
CA THR A 106 8.42 -30.70 -11.47
C THR A 106 9.13 -30.94 -10.14
N ASN A 107 9.74 -29.90 -9.56
CA ASN A 107 10.38 -29.99 -8.25
C ASN A 107 9.34 -29.89 -7.12
N LYS A 108 8.97 -31.05 -6.55
CA LYS A 108 7.97 -31.15 -5.48
C LYS A 108 8.36 -30.41 -4.20
N ARG A 109 9.65 -30.29 -3.87
CA ARG A 109 10.13 -29.58 -2.65
C ARG A 109 9.85 -28.07 -2.70
N LYS A 110 9.74 -27.47 -3.91
CA LYS A 110 9.34 -26.06 -4.09
C LYS A 110 7.83 -25.82 -3.92
N VAL A 111 7.02 -26.88 -4.05
CA VAL A 111 5.57 -26.81 -3.87
C VAL A 111 5.20 -27.24 -2.45
N ASN A 112 5.86 -28.28 -1.95
CA ASN A 112 5.69 -28.89 -0.64
C ASN A 112 7.08 -29.01 0.03
N PRO A 113 7.52 -27.98 0.78
CA PRO A 113 8.83 -27.97 1.44
C PRO A 113 8.99 -29.10 2.45
N TYR A 114 10.24 -29.52 2.69
CA TYR A 114 10.53 -30.52 3.72
C TYR A 114 10.48 -29.92 5.12
N ALA A 115 10.43 -30.76 6.14
CA ALA A 115 10.38 -30.30 7.53
C ALA A 115 11.55 -29.37 7.89
N GLU A 116 12.76 -29.67 7.41
CA GLU A 116 13.94 -28.82 7.58
C GLU A 116 13.80 -27.44 6.92
N ASP A 117 13.15 -27.36 5.75
CA ASP A 117 12.87 -26.06 5.10
C ASP A 117 11.85 -25.25 5.90
N MET A 118 10.88 -25.94 6.51
CA MET A 118 9.80 -25.30 7.26
C MET A 118 10.31 -24.53 8.48
N ASP A 119 11.41 -24.97 9.11
CA ASP A 119 11.99 -24.26 10.24
C ASP A 119 12.58 -22.91 9.81
N GLN A 120 13.33 -22.90 8.71
CA GLN A 120 13.84 -21.66 8.12
C GLN A 120 12.69 -20.74 7.65
N ILE A 121 11.70 -21.29 6.93
CA ILE A 121 10.54 -20.53 6.45
C ILE A 121 9.78 -19.87 7.62
N ARG A 122 9.58 -20.58 8.73
CA ARG A 122 8.92 -20.03 9.92
C ARG A 122 9.75 -18.92 10.55
N ALA A 123 11.07 -19.12 10.66
CA ALA A 123 11.98 -18.11 11.20
C ALA A 123 11.95 -16.81 10.36
N ASP A 124 12.01 -16.94 9.03
CA ASP A 124 11.98 -15.80 8.12
C ASP A 124 10.62 -15.09 8.13
N ARG A 125 9.52 -15.86 8.14
CA ARG A 125 8.18 -15.28 8.26
C ARG A 125 8.02 -14.47 9.54
N LYS A 126 8.58 -14.93 10.66
CA LYS A 126 8.57 -14.17 11.92
C LYS A 126 9.31 -12.84 11.78
N ARG A 127 10.50 -12.85 11.16
CA ARG A 127 11.31 -11.64 10.94
C ARG A 127 10.60 -10.64 10.01
N ILE A 128 10.08 -11.13 8.88
CA ILE A 128 9.34 -10.30 7.91
C ILE A 128 8.10 -9.68 8.55
N ASN A 129 7.30 -10.48 9.26
CA ASN A 129 6.10 -9.97 9.93
C ASN A 129 6.45 -8.90 10.97
N ALA A 130 7.48 -9.12 11.79
CA ALA A 130 7.91 -8.13 12.78
C ALA A 130 8.32 -6.79 12.12
N ALA A 131 8.98 -6.84 10.96
CA ALA A 131 9.31 -5.64 10.19
C ALA A 131 8.05 -4.96 9.62
N LEU A 132 7.15 -5.70 8.99
CA LEU A 132 5.92 -5.17 8.37
C LEU A 132 4.89 -4.67 9.37
N GLU A 133 4.89 -5.19 10.60
CA GLU A 133 4.00 -4.74 11.68
C GLU A 133 4.55 -3.54 12.46
N SER A 134 5.82 -3.19 12.25
CA SER A 134 6.41 -1.99 12.83
C SER A 134 5.76 -0.73 12.24
N TRP A 135 5.58 0.29 13.08
CA TRP A 135 4.98 1.56 12.67
C TRP A 135 5.87 2.72 13.09
N SER A 136 6.29 3.52 12.11
CA SER A 136 6.89 4.83 12.31
C SER A 136 5.86 5.92 12.06
N GLU A 137 5.84 6.96 12.89
CA GLU A 137 4.98 8.12 12.63
C GLU A 137 5.37 8.77 11.29
N PRO A 138 4.41 8.98 10.37
CA PRO A 138 4.71 9.50 9.05
C PRO A 138 5.14 10.97 9.16
N GLY A 139 6.40 11.24 8.86
CA GLY A 139 6.90 12.59 8.58
C GLY A 139 6.57 12.99 7.14
N SER A 140 7.56 13.47 6.40
CA SER A 140 7.44 13.62 4.94
C SER A 140 7.63 12.26 4.27
N VAL A 141 6.53 11.62 3.86
CA VAL A 141 6.54 10.35 3.13
C VAL A 141 6.44 10.64 1.63
N GLN A 142 7.44 10.21 0.86
CA GLN A 142 7.37 10.24 -0.60
C GLN A 142 6.52 9.07 -1.09
N LEU A 143 5.41 9.37 -1.76
CA LEU A 143 4.49 8.36 -2.30
C LEU A 143 4.61 8.18 -3.82
N GLU A 144 5.29 9.11 -4.49
CA GLU A 144 5.68 8.94 -5.88
C GLU A 144 6.87 7.98 -5.96
N MET A 145 6.63 6.79 -6.49
CA MET A 145 7.67 5.78 -6.63
C MET A 145 8.23 5.82 -8.05
N ILE A 146 9.55 5.88 -8.15
CA ILE A 146 10.26 5.62 -9.40
C ILE A 146 10.29 4.10 -9.68
N ARG A 147 10.49 3.73 -10.94
CA ARG A 147 10.76 2.34 -11.28
C ARG A 147 12.11 1.91 -10.66
N PRO A 148 12.20 0.74 -10.01
CA PRO A 148 13.42 0.34 -9.30
C PRO A 148 14.53 -0.18 -10.22
N VAL A 149 14.20 -0.64 -11.44
CA VAL A 149 15.15 -1.18 -12.42
C VAL A 149 14.58 -1.05 -13.83
N ASP A 150 15.45 -0.82 -14.82
CA ASP A 150 15.06 -0.86 -16.23
C ASP A 150 14.79 -2.31 -16.67
N GLY A 151 13.67 -2.53 -17.35
CA GLY A 151 13.25 -3.88 -17.74
C GLY A 151 11.78 -3.97 -18.15
N ILE A 152 11.34 -5.18 -18.49
CA ILE A 152 9.96 -5.43 -18.92
C ILE A 152 9.16 -5.97 -17.74
N GLU A 153 7.96 -5.45 -17.52
CA GLU A 153 7.01 -6.06 -16.58
C GLU A 153 6.63 -7.45 -17.07
N SER A 154 7.08 -8.48 -16.35
CA SER A 154 6.95 -9.88 -16.76
C SER A 154 5.83 -10.62 -16.02
N SER A 155 5.53 -10.23 -14.77
CA SER A 155 4.43 -10.81 -14.00
C SER A 155 3.78 -9.71 -13.12
N PRO A 156 2.54 -9.30 -13.43
CA PRO A 156 1.87 -8.22 -12.71
C PRO A 156 1.51 -8.62 -11.27
N PHE A 157 1.23 -7.60 -10.48
CA PHE A 157 0.65 -7.77 -9.14
C PHE A 157 -0.76 -8.37 -9.19
N GLY A 158 -1.05 -9.25 -8.23
CA GLY A 158 -2.33 -9.92 -8.07
C GLY A 158 -2.58 -11.09 -9.02
N LEU A 159 -1.64 -11.41 -9.91
CA LEU A 159 -1.72 -12.55 -10.82
C LEU A 159 -2.02 -13.84 -10.03
N ARG A 160 -3.10 -14.54 -10.39
CA ARG A 160 -3.54 -15.76 -9.71
C ARG A 160 -2.71 -16.93 -10.20
N ARG A 161 -1.96 -17.56 -9.29
CA ARG A 161 -1.07 -18.67 -9.62
C ARG A 161 -1.71 -20.01 -9.27
N PHE A 162 -1.58 -20.96 -10.18
CA PHE A 162 -1.93 -22.36 -9.97
C PHE A 162 -0.69 -23.22 -10.23
N TYR A 163 -0.29 -24.02 -9.26
CA TYR A 163 0.84 -24.95 -9.40
C TYR A 163 0.30 -26.37 -9.41
N ASN A 164 0.52 -27.09 -10.50
CA ASN A 164 -0.05 -28.43 -10.71
C ASN A 164 -1.58 -28.45 -10.48
N ASP A 165 -2.27 -27.47 -11.08
CA ASP A 165 -3.72 -27.19 -10.98
C ASP A 165 -4.27 -26.83 -9.60
N GLU A 166 -3.43 -26.79 -8.57
CA GLU A 166 -3.83 -26.33 -7.25
C GLU A 166 -3.66 -24.81 -7.13
N PRO A 167 -4.66 -24.09 -6.59
CA PRO A 167 -4.52 -22.66 -6.33
C PRO A 167 -3.39 -22.40 -5.33
N ARG A 168 -2.68 -21.31 -5.56
CA ARG A 168 -1.64 -20.78 -4.67
C ARG A 168 -1.92 -19.32 -4.35
N ASN A 169 -1.13 -18.77 -3.44
CA ASN A 169 -1.21 -17.34 -3.14
C ASN A 169 -1.00 -16.55 -4.44
N PRO A 170 -1.86 -15.56 -4.73
CA PRO A 170 -1.65 -14.67 -5.86
C PRO A 170 -0.32 -13.93 -5.73
N HIS A 171 0.20 -13.45 -6.84
CA HIS A 171 1.46 -12.74 -6.88
C HIS A 171 1.37 -11.44 -6.07
N SER A 172 2.12 -11.36 -4.97
CA SER A 172 2.06 -10.24 -4.01
C SER A 172 2.98 -9.07 -4.37
N GLY A 173 3.61 -9.10 -5.55
CA GLY A 173 4.55 -8.09 -6.02
C GLY A 173 4.46 -7.90 -7.53
N LEU A 174 5.41 -7.14 -8.07
CA LEU A 174 5.59 -6.88 -9.49
C LEU A 174 6.93 -7.47 -9.91
N ASP A 175 6.96 -8.37 -10.90
CA ASP A 175 8.21 -8.89 -11.45
C ASP A 175 8.61 -8.03 -12.66
N ILE A 176 9.85 -7.59 -12.66
CA ILE A 176 10.49 -6.89 -13.78
C ILE A 176 11.63 -7.78 -14.28
N ALA A 177 11.55 -8.21 -15.54
CA ALA A 177 12.62 -8.93 -16.20
C ALA A 177 13.76 -7.95 -16.54
N ALA A 178 14.91 -8.18 -15.93
CA ALA A 178 16.14 -7.43 -16.09
C ALA A 178 17.34 -8.40 -16.04
N ASP A 179 18.48 -7.98 -16.59
CA ASP A 179 19.73 -8.75 -16.51
C ASP A 179 20.21 -8.87 -15.06
N THR A 180 21.02 -9.90 -14.77
CA THR A 180 21.61 -10.07 -13.44
C THR A 180 22.80 -9.13 -13.25
N GLY A 181 22.79 -8.36 -12.15
CA GLY A 181 23.84 -7.40 -11.80
C GLY A 181 23.49 -5.98 -12.21
#